data_AF-A0A833XJ39-F1
#
_entry.id   AF-A0A833XJ39-F1
#
_cell.length_a   1.000
_cell.length_b   1.000
_cell.length_c   1.000
_cell.angle_alpha   90.00
_cell.angle_beta   90.00
_cell.angle_gamma   90.00
#
_symmetry.space_group_name_H-M   'P 1'
#
loop_
_entity.id
_entity.type
_entity.pdbx_description
1 polymer ?
#
loop_
_entity_poly.entity_id
_entity_poly.type
_entity_poly.pdbx_seq_one_letter_code
_entity_poly.pdbx_strand_id
1 'polypeptide(L)'
;MNCLQNLPSAPALPLQSFKSHQRNPYSLVNALGVMSSAGLQLRRSMALKAISGPTSSAEASGANLKEEKSEIYSNNMTEAMGAVLTYRHELGMNYNFISPDLIVGSCLQTPEDVDKLRSIGVKTIFCLQQDPDLEYFGVDINAIRDYAKTYDDITHLRAEIRDFDAFDLRKRLPAVVSKLDKAINRNGGVTYIHCTAGIGRAPAVALAYMFWVQDYRLGEAHQLLLSKRSCSPNLDAIKSTTADILTGLRKKLVTLTWEDLNYSTVEVSGLDIGWGQRIPLKFDEEQGLWILRRELPEGRYEYKYIVDGEWTFNKHELVTSVDKDDHINNYVEVLDDNPDSLSAVLRKRLTGDDPGLTKDERLKVRQFLEAFPDDEQ
;
A
#
# COMPACT_ATOMS: atom_id res chain seq x y z
N MET A 1 -31.91 -41.27 -6.51
CA MET A 1 -32.26 -41.00 -7.93
C MET A 1 -31.18 -40.07 -8.45
N ASN A 2 -30.15 -40.64 -9.06
CA ASN A 2 -29.95 -40.70 -10.52
C ASN A 2 -29.62 -39.30 -11.10
N CYS A 3 -28.61 -39.06 -11.92
CA CYS A 3 -27.48 -39.83 -12.45
C CYS A 3 -26.71 -38.82 -13.34
N LEU A 4 -25.38 -38.82 -13.25
CA LEU A 4 -24.39 -38.90 -14.34
C LEU A 4 -24.49 -37.99 -15.59
N GLN A 5 -23.41 -37.23 -15.79
CA GLN A 5 -22.49 -37.20 -16.95
C GLN A 5 -23.06 -37.03 -18.38
N ASN A 6 -22.48 -36.08 -19.15
CA ASN A 6 -21.73 -36.39 -20.38
C ASN A 6 -21.10 -35.13 -21.02
N LEU A 7 -19.78 -35.20 -21.25
CA LEU A 7 -19.03 -34.48 -22.31
C LEU A 7 -19.26 -35.21 -23.66
N PRO A 8 -19.03 -34.60 -24.84
CA PRO A 8 -17.71 -34.74 -25.49
C PRO A 8 -17.20 -33.58 -26.39
N SER A 9 -15.87 -33.44 -26.36
CA SER A 9 -14.81 -33.03 -27.30
C SER A 9 -15.05 -32.58 -28.77
N ALA A 10 -14.37 -31.45 -29.12
CA ALA A 10 -13.48 -31.15 -30.29
C ALA A 10 -14.04 -31.21 -31.76
N PRO A 11 -13.46 -30.54 -32.81
CA PRO A 11 -12.05 -30.10 -32.99
C PRO A 11 -11.83 -28.73 -33.71
N ALA A 12 -10.61 -28.53 -34.22
CA ALA A 12 -9.89 -27.28 -34.48
C ALA A 12 -9.88 -26.73 -35.95
N LEU A 13 -9.47 -25.44 -36.08
CA LEU A 13 -8.79 -24.72 -37.19
C LEU A 13 -9.58 -24.41 -38.51
N PRO A 14 -9.15 -23.46 -39.40
CA PRO A 14 -8.03 -22.50 -39.37
C PRO A 14 -8.36 -21.02 -39.78
N LEU A 15 -7.34 -20.16 -39.64
CA LEU A 15 -7.21 -18.79 -40.19
C LEU A 15 -7.62 -18.63 -41.67
N GLN A 16 -8.31 -17.53 -41.99
CA GLN A 16 -8.20 -16.86 -43.29
C GLN A 16 -8.19 -15.34 -43.16
N SER A 17 -7.17 -14.73 -43.79
CA SER A 17 -7.00 -13.30 -44.02
C SER A 17 -8.05 -12.74 -44.98
N PHE A 18 -8.33 -11.43 -44.95
CA PHE A 18 -7.98 -10.51 -46.05
C PHE A 18 -8.46 -9.06 -45.81
N LYS A 19 -7.51 -8.14 -45.99
CA LYS A 19 -7.57 -6.86 -46.74
C LYS A 19 -8.61 -5.78 -46.39
N SER A 20 -8.05 -4.70 -45.86
CA SER A 20 -8.16 -3.29 -46.29
C SER A 20 -9.38 -2.87 -47.12
N HIS A 21 -10.01 -1.75 -46.73
CA HIS A 21 -10.22 -0.65 -47.67
C HIS A 21 -10.16 0.72 -46.98
N GLN A 22 -9.39 1.58 -47.64
CA GLN A 22 -9.22 3.01 -47.41
C GLN A 22 -10.53 3.79 -47.54
N ARG A 23 -10.63 4.94 -46.89
CA ARG A 23 -10.77 6.23 -47.60
C ARG A 23 -10.52 7.44 -46.68
N ASN A 24 -9.43 8.12 -47.02
CA ASN A 24 -9.05 9.52 -46.78
C ASN A 24 -10.02 10.47 -47.54
N PRO A 25 -9.77 11.79 -47.69
CA PRO A 25 -8.90 12.74 -46.95
C PRO A 25 -9.57 14.13 -46.75
N TYR A 26 -8.90 15.07 -46.05
CA TYR A 26 -8.72 16.49 -46.46
C TYR A 26 -7.47 17.02 -45.70
N SER A 27 -6.29 17.11 -46.34
CA SER A 27 -5.67 18.29 -47.02
C SER A 27 -5.24 19.42 -46.08
N LEU A 28 -4.10 20.12 -46.18
CA LEU A 28 -2.79 19.99 -46.83
C LEU A 28 -2.08 21.32 -46.48
N VAL A 29 -0.89 21.33 -45.89
CA VAL A 29 0.11 22.38 -46.18
C VAL A 29 1.51 21.77 -46.10
N ASN A 30 2.26 21.96 -47.18
CA ASN A 30 3.61 21.44 -47.45
C ASN A 30 4.71 22.21 -46.71
N ALA A 31 5.76 21.49 -46.29
CA ALA A 31 7.14 21.94 -46.40
C ALA A 31 8.06 20.72 -46.59
N LEU A 32 8.86 20.74 -47.66
CA LEU A 32 10.00 19.85 -47.94
C LEU A 32 11.03 19.95 -46.78
N GLY A 33 11.84 18.97 -46.38
CA GLY A 33 12.22 17.67 -46.91
C GLY A 33 13.72 17.48 -46.60
N VAL A 34 14.07 16.62 -45.63
CA VAL A 34 15.41 16.00 -45.47
C VAL A 34 15.24 14.64 -44.80
N MET A 35 15.78 13.59 -45.42
CA MET A 35 15.78 12.21 -44.93
C MET A 35 16.78 12.02 -43.78
N SER A 36 16.38 11.33 -42.71
CA SER A 36 17.25 10.40 -41.99
C SER A 36 16.43 9.40 -41.17
N SER A 37 17.03 8.24 -40.98
CA SER A 37 16.54 6.93 -40.56
C SER A 37 16.19 6.77 -39.07
N ALA A 38 15.41 5.70 -38.83
CA ALA A 38 15.28 4.91 -37.60
C ALA A 38 14.25 5.36 -36.54
N GLY A 39 13.37 4.42 -36.18
CA GLY A 39 12.44 4.56 -35.07
C GLY A 39 11.34 3.50 -35.08
N LEU A 40 11.68 2.24 -34.77
CA LEU A 40 10.69 1.24 -34.37
C LEU A 40 10.00 1.73 -33.08
N GLN A 41 8.74 2.15 -33.16
CA GLN A 41 7.89 2.29 -31.97
C GLN A 41 7.30 0.92 -31.63
N LEU A 42 7.98 0.21 -30.73
CA LEU A 42 7.46 -0.98 -30.08
C LEU A 42 6.51 -0.53 -28.96
N ARG A 43 5.19 -0.57 -29.23
CA ARG A 43 4.18 -0.47 -28.16
C ARG A 43 4.33 -1.69 -27.25
N ARG A 44 4.77 -1.47 -26.02
CA ARG A 44 4.86 -2.49 -24.96
C ARG A 44 3.47 -2.62 -24.33
N SER A 45 2.77 -3.71 -24.61
CA SER A 45 1.65 -4.17 -23.78
C SER A 45 2.22 -4.95 -22.60
N MET A 46 1.81 -4.64 -21.37
CA MET A 46 2.15 -5.42 -20.18
C MET A 46 0.86 -5.92 -19.53
N ALA A 47 0.49 -7.15 -19.88
CA ALA A 47 -0.49 -7.93 -19.14
C ALA A 47 0.24 -8.65 -18.00
N LEU A 48 -0.24 -8.48 -16.77
CA LEU A 48 0.19 -9.29 -15.62
C LEU A 48 -0.20 -10.75 -15.88
N LYS A 49 0.79 -11.61 -16.15
CA LYS A 49 0.56 -13.05 -16.32
C LYS A 49 0.24 -13.70 -14.98
N ALA A 50 -0.89 -14.37 -14.91
CA ALA A 50 -1.20 -15.37 -13.89
C ALA A 50 -0.14 -16.50 -13.92
N ILE A 51 0.32 -16.90 -12.74
CA ILE A 51 1.48 -17.78 -12.54
C ILE A 51 1.08 -19.25 -12.76
N SER A 52 1.67 -19.88 -13.78
CA SER A 52 1.82 -21.34 -13.86
C SER A 52 3.28 -21.69 -13.59
N GLY A 53 3.56 -22.40 -12.49
CA GLY A 53 4.92 -22.69 -12.04
C GLY A 53 5.70 -23.66 -12.93
N PRO A 54 7.05 -23.58 -12.97
CA PRO A 54 7.87 -24.64 -13.54
C PRO A 54 8.79 -25.34 -12.53
N THR A 55 9.08 -26.58 -12.90
CA THR A 55 9.91 -27.61 -12.28
C THR A 55 11.40 -27.26 -12.14
N SER A 56 12.03 -27.97 -11.19
CA SER A 56 13.33 -27.78 -10.54
C SER A 56 14.60 -27.77 -11.40
N SER A 57 15.56 -26.90 -11.01
CA SER A 57 16.99 -27.23 -10.90
C SER A 57 17.58 -26.51 -9.67
N ALA A 58 18.21 -27.28 -8.79
CA ALA A 58 18.58 -26.87 -7.43
C ALA A 58 20.01 -26.34 -7.36
N GLU A 59 20.22 -25.35 -6.48
CA GLU A 59 21.48 -24.78 -5.98
C GLU A 59 22.03 -23.51 -6.67
N ALA A 60 21.86 -23.30 -7.97
CA ALA A 60 22.09 -21.98 -8.59
C ALA A 60 20.84 -21.05 -8.55
N SER A 61 19.72 -21.56 -8.03
CA SER A 61 18.39 -20.96 -8.15
C SER A 61 17.98 -20.07 -6.97
N GLY A 62 18.49 -20.28 -5.76
CA GLY A 62 18.00 -19.59 -4.56
C GLY A 62 18.25 -18.08 -4.53
N ALA A 63 19.46 -17.64 -4.89
CA ALA A 63 19.81 -16.22 -4.92
C ALA A 63 19.06 -15.48 -6.04
N ASN A 64 19.01 -16.07 -7.24
CA ASN A 64 18.33 -15.52 -8.40
C ASN A 64 16.81 -15.39 -8.15
N LEU A 65 16.20 -16.37 -7.46
CA LEU A 65 14.79 -16.31 -7.07
C LEU A 65 14.49 -15.21 -6.04
N LYS A 66 15.42 -14.91 -5.12
CA LYS A 66 15.25 -13.80 -4.16
C LYS A 66 15.34 -12.45 -4.86
N GLU A 67 16.29 -12.29 -5.78
CA GLU A 67 16.41 -11.07 -6.60
C GLU A 67 15.16 -10.83 -7.45
N GLU A 68 14.63 -11.84 -8.12
CA GLU A 68 13.37 -11.74 -8.88
C GLU A 68 12.18 -11.34 -8.00
N LYS A 69 12.05 -11.96 -6.81
CA LYS A 69 11.01 -11.59 -5.85
C LYS A 69 11.15 -10.16 -5.35
N SER A 70 12.38 -9.70 -5.12
CA SER A 70 12.72 -8.32 -4.74
C SER A 70 12.34 -7.32 -5.83
N GLU A 71 12.60 -7.64 -7.10
CA GLU A 71 12.22 -6.81 -8.25
C GLU A 71 10.71 -6.70 -8.38
N ILE A 72 9.99 -7.83 -8.35
CA ILE A 72 8.51 -7.85 -8.41
C ILE A 72 7.93 -7.03 -7.26
N TYR A 73 8.42 -7.23 -6.03
CA TYR A 73 7.96 -6.47 -4.88
C TYR A 73 8.26 -4.96 -5.02
N SER A 74 9.45 -4.59 -5.52
CA SER A 74 9.82 -3.18 -5.72
C SER A 74 8.97 -2.50 -6.78
N ASN A 75 8.61 -3.22 -7.86
CA ASN A 75 7.70 -2.71 -8.89
C ASN A 75 6.30 -2.49 -8.32
N ASN A 76 5.74 -3.50 -7.63
CA ASN A 76 4.42 -3.38 -6.98
C ASN A 76 4.40 -2.23 -5.96
N MET A 77 5.50 -2.04 -5.23
CA MET A 77 5.65 -0.94 -4.28
C MET A 77 5.67 0.42 -4.98
N THR A 78 6.38 0.53 -6.10
CA THR A 78 6.42 1.77 -6.89
C THR A 78 5.02 2.14 -7.38
N GLU A 79 4.29 1.17 -7.93
CA GLU A 79 2.90 1.36 -8.40
C GLU A 79 1.95 1.73 -7.26
N ALA A 80 2.04 1.06 -6.10
CA ALA A 80 1.14 1.28 -4.97
C ALA A 80 1.43 2.59 -4.20
N MET A 81 2.69 3.05 -4.21
CA MET A 81 3.14 4.18 -3.40
C MET A 81 3.42 5.45 -4.21
N GLY A 82 3.44 5.38 -5.56
CA GLY A 82 3.78 6.50 -6.44
C GLY A 82 5.20 7.03 -6.24
N ALA A 83 6.10 6.19 -5.74
CA ALA A 83 7.47 6.56 -5.40
C ALA A 83 8.46 5.48 -5.82
N VAL A 84 9.46 5.86 -6.62
CA VAL A 84 10.53 4.97 -7.08
C VAL A 84 11.50 4.70 -5.93
N LEU A 85 11.20 3.66 -5.17
CA LEU A 85 12.04 3.12 -4.11
C LEU A 85 12.26 1.63 -4.39
N THR A 86 13.35 1.07 -3.87
CA THR A 86 13.70 -0.34 -4.12
C THR A 86 13.91 -1.08 -2.82
N TYR A 87 13.47 -2.32 -2.80
CA TYR A 87 13.75 -3.28 -1.73
C TYR A 87 14.53 -4.46 -2.32
N ARG A 88 15.63 -4.81 -1.65
CA ARG A 88 16.56 -5.86 -2.06
C ARG A 88 16.69 -6.85 -0.91
N HIS A 89 15.80 -7.84 -0.85
CA HIS A 89 15.72 -8.80 0.25
C HIS A 89 17.01 -9.60 0.41
N GLU A 90 17.64 -9.99 -0.70
CA GLU A 90 18.88 -10.74 -0.71
C GLU A 90 20.10 -10.00 -0.12
N LEU A 91 20.01 -8.68 0.09
CA LEU A 91 21.05 -7.89 0.77
C LEU A 91 20.94 -7.94 2.31
N GLY A 92 19.95 -8.65 2.84
CA GLY A 92 19.76 -8.82 4.28
C GLY A 92 18.96 -7.70 4.95
N MET A 93 18.81 -7.83 6.28
CA MET A 93 18.18 -6.81 7.12
C MET A 93 18.96 -5.49 7.05
N ASN A 94 18.26 -4.38 6.75
CA ASN A 94 18.80 -3.02 6.76
C ASN A 94 17.94 -2.08 7.60
N TYR A 95 18.54 -1.03 8.15
CA TYR A 95 17.86 -0.09 9.03
C TYR A 95 18.62 1.22 9.22
N ASN A 96 17.93 2.23 9.76
CA ASN A 96 18.51 3.51 10.14
C ASN A 96 17.96 3.96 11.49
N PHE A 97 18.83 4.52 12.33
CA PHE A 97 18.41 5.26 13.52
C PHE A 97 17.75 6.56 13.10
N ILE A 98 16.51 6.77 13.54
CA ILE A 98 15.76 8.01 13.36
C ILE A 98 16.07 8.97 14.51
N SER A 99 16.08 8.43 15.73
CA SER A 99 16.59 9.03 16.97
C SER A 99 17.47 8.01 17.69
N PRO A 100 18.17 8.37 18.79
CA PRO A 100 19.03 7.43 19.52
C PRO A 100 18.32 6.16 20.04
N ASP A 101 17.00 6.22 20.23
CA ASP A 101 16.14 5.18 20.80
C ASP A 101 15.14 4.59 19.80
N LEU A 102 15.11 5.06 18.54
CA LEU A 102 14.14 4.63 17.53
C LEU A 102 14.81 4.27 16.21
N ILE A 103 14.61 3.03 15.77
CA ILE A 103 15.09 2.51 14.49
C ILE A 103 13.89 2.17 13.61
N VAL A 104 14.01 2.51 12.31
CA VAL A 104 13.13 2.00 11.25
C VAL A 104 13.93 1.11 10.31
N GLY A 105 13.42 -0.08 10.02
CA GLY A 105 14.13 -1.05 9.19
C GLY A 105 13.24 -2.01 8.39
N SER A 106 13.90 -2.83 7.58
CA SER A 106 13.31 -3.97 6.87
C SER A 106 13.07 -5.16 7.80
N CYS A 107 12.45 -6.22 7.30
CA CYS A 107 12.26 -7.44 8.08
C CYS A 107 13.58 -8.08 8.52
N LEU A 108 13.55 -8.68 9.72
CA LEU A 108 14.47 -9.74 10.09
C LEU A 108 14.24 -10.92 9.13
N GLN A 109 15.31 -11.64 8.80
CA GLN A 109 15.27 -12.77 7.88
C GLN A 109 15.59 -14.08 8.57
N THR A 110 16.43 -14.04 9.60
CA THR A 110 16.83 -15.23 10.36
C THR A 110 16.89 -14.95 11.87
N PRO A 111 16.90 -15.99 12.72
CA PRO A 111 17.09 -15.83 14.16
C PRO A 111 18.33 -15.00 14.55
N GLU A 112 19.44 -15.12 13.81
CA GLU A 112 20.69 -14.39 14.07
C GLU A 112 20.55 -12.88 13.88
N ASP A 113 19.52 -12.41 13.16
CA ASP A 113 19.23 -10.97 13.10
C ASP A 113 18.78 -10.41 14.45
N VAL A 114 18.21 -11.25 15.34
CA VAL A 114 17.90 -10.87 16.73
C VAL A 114 19.19 -10.50 17.47
N ASP A 115 20.27 -11.27 17.32
CA ASP A 115 21.55 -10.98 17.97
C ASP A 115 22.15 -9.66 17.46
N LYS A 116 22.03 -9.40 16.16
CA LYS A 116 22.48 -8.12 15.57
C LYS A 116 21.75 -6.95 16.21
N LEU A 117 20.43 -7.06 16.41
CA LEU A 117 19.64 -6.01 17.06
C LEU A 117 19.97 -5.87 18.56
N ARG A 118 20.13 -6.99 19.28
CA ARG A 118 20.56 -6.97 20.69
C ARG A 118 21.92 -6.30 20.86
N SER A 119 22.87 -6.55 19.94
CA SER A 119 24.23 -5.97 19.98
C SER A 119 24.26 -4.44 19.91
N ILE A 120 23.21 -3.82 19.37
CA ILE A 120 23.04 -2.36 19.28
C ILE A 120 22.04 -1.81 20.31
N GLY A 121 21.66 -2.61 21.31
CA GLY A 121 20.81 -2.19 22.42
C GLY A 121 19.31 -2.18 22.13
N VAL A 122 18.86 -2.89 21.09
CA VAL A 122 17.41 -3.06 20.84
C VAL A 122 16.82 -3.93 21.93
N LYS A 123 15.73 -3.44 22.52
CA LYS A 123 14.92 -4.15 23.51
C LYS A 123 13.53 -4.51 23.02
N THR A 124 13.06 -3.86 21.96
CA THR A 124 11.75 -4.13 21.36
C THR A 124 11.89 -4.29 19.85
N ILE A 125 11.57 -5.47 19.33
CA ILE A 125 11.37 -5.73 17.91
C ILE A 125 9.87 -5.61 17.64
N PHE A 126 9.47 -4.61 16.87
CA PHE A 126 8.08 -4.29 16.60
C PHE A 126 7.72 -4.56 15.14
N CYS A 127 7.18 -5.75 14.90
CA CYS A 127 6.88 -6.31 13.58
C CYS A 127 5.47 -5.95 13.10
N LEU A 128 5.37 -5.31 11.93
CA LEU A 128 4.10 -4.91 11.31
C LEU A 128 3.63 -5.87 10.21
N GLN A 129 4.38 -6.92 9.91
CA GLN A 129 4.11 -7.83 8.80
C GLN A 129 2.95 -8.77 9.08
N GLN A 130 2.13 -9.03 8.06
CA GLN A 130 1.19 -10.14 8.04
C GLN A 130 1.88 -11.41 7.55
N ASP A 131 1.27 -12.56 7.79
CA ASP A 131 1.82 -13.86 7.38
C ASP A 131 2.09 -13.95 5.86
N PRO A 132 1.22 -13.44 4.95
CA PRO A 132 1.51 -13.42 3.52
C PRO A 132 2.80 -12.66 3.14
N ASP A 133 3.17 -11.61 3.89
CA ASP A 133 4.40 -10.87 3.66
C ASP A 133 5.64 -11.74 3.92
N LEU A 134 5.56 -12.53 5.00
CA LEU A 134 6.62 -13.40 5.48
C LEU A 134 6.75 -14.63 4.57
N GLU A 135 5.62 -15.24 4.21
CA GLU A 135 5.53 -16.36 3.28
C GLU A 135 6.12 -16.01 1.91
N TYR A 136 5.85 -14.80 1.39
CA TYR A 136 6.37 -14.36 0.10
C TYR A 136 7.90 -14.42 0.05
N PHE A 137 8.59 -14.02 1.12
CA PHE A 137 10.06 -14.07 1.21
C PHE A 137 10.62 -15.33 1.88
N GLY A 138 9.76 -16.23 2.36
CA GLY A 138 10.17 -17.46 3.06
C GLY A 138 10.79 -17.20 4.43
N VAL A 139 10.32 -16.18 5.15
CA VAL A 139 10.79 -15.84 6.50
C VAL A 139 10.03 -16.66 7.54
N ASP A 140 10.75 -17.44 8.35
CA ASP A 140 10.18 -18.17 9.47
C ASP A 140 10.06 -17.28 10.71
N ILE A 141 8.92 -16.61 10.85
CA ILE A 141 8.64 -15.73 11.98
C ILE A 141 8.57 -16.46 13.31
N ASN A 142 8.20 -17.75 13.34
CA ASN A 142 8.11 -18.50 14.57
C ASN A 142 9.51 -18.82 15.09
N ALA A 143 10.43 -19.22 14.22
CA ALA A 143 11.83 -19.40 14.59
C ALA A 143 12.46 -18.11 15.15
N ILE A 144 12.21 -16.96 14.52
CA ILE A 144 12.70 -15.65 15.00
C ILE A 144 12.11 -15.32 16.39
N ARG A 145 10.81 -15.51 16.57
CA ARG A 145 10.13 -15.22 17.85
C ARG A 145 10.58 -16.15 18.96
N ASP A 146 10.70 -17.44 18.68
CA ASP A 146 11.12 -18.42 19.68
C ASP A 146 12.59 -18.21 20.06
N TYR A 147 13.43 -17.82 19.11
CA TYR A 147 14.81 -17.42 19.40
C TYR A 147 14.87 -16.16 20.27
N ALA A 148 14.08 -15.12 19.96
CA ALA A 148 14.02 -13.91 20.78
C ALA A 148 13.58 -14.20 22.22
N LYS A 149 12.65 -15.14 22.44
CA LYS A 149 12.20 -15.58 23.78
C LYS A 149 13.27 -16.27 24.61
N THR A 150 14.39 -16.69 24.02
CA THR A 150 15.51 -17.26 24.78
C THR A 150 16.28 -16.21 25.58
N TYR A 151 16.01 -14.93 25.33
CA TYR A 151 16.65 -13.79 25.99
C TYR A 151 15.64 -13.02 26.86
N ASP A 152 16.12 -12.44 27.95
CA ASP A 152 15.32 -11.64 28.90
C ASP A 152 15.38 -10.12 28.62
N ASP A 153 16.28 -9.70 27.72
CA ASP A 153 16.59 -8.29 27.43
C ASP A 153 15.98 -7.77 26.12
N ILE A 154 15.30 -8.63 25.34
CA ILE A 154 14.62 -8.26 24.10
C ILE A 154 13.24 -8.91 23.98
N THR A 155 12.26 -8.17 23.47
CA THR A 155 10.90 -8.67 23.23
C THR A 155 10.53 -8.51 21.76
N HIS A 156 9.97 -9.57 21.16
CA HIS A 156 9.41 -9.51 19.81
C HIS A 156 7.88 -9.39 19.85
N LEU A 157 7.35 -8.29 19.35
CA LEU A 157 5.92 -7.99 19.27
C LEU A 157 5.44 -7.97 17.82
N ARG A 158 4.24 -8.46 17.58
CA ARG A 158 3.52 -8.30 16.31
C ARG A 158 2.35 -7.34 16.46
N ALA A 159 2.20 -6.45 15.50
CA ALA A 159 1.12 -5.47 15.40
C ALA A 159 0.79 -5.27 13.92
N GLU A 160 0.06 -6.22 13.36
CA GLU A 160 -0.05 -6.40 11.91
C GLU A 160 -0.84 -5.26 11.22
N ILE A 161 -0.31 -4.84 10.06
CA ILE A 161 -0.91 -3.90 9.11
C ILE A 161 -0.72 -4.47 7.70
N ARG A 162 -1.78 -4.51 6.89
CA ARG A 162 -1.76 -5.02 5.52
C ARG A 162 -0.85 -4.18 4.62
N ASP A 163 -0.06 -4.83 3.78
CA ASP A 163 0.81 -4.13 2.84
C ASP A 163 0.04 -3.50 1.68
N PHE A 164 0.59 -2.42 1.13
CA PHE A 164 0.01 -1.67 0.00
C PHE A 164 -1.45 -1.25 0.22
N ASP A 165 -1.83 -0.99 1.47
CA ASP A 165 -3.17 -0.57 1.86
C ASP A 165 -3.13 0.63 2.81
N ALA A 166 -3.34 1.81 2.23
CA ALA A 166 -3.41 3.07 2.97
C ALA A 166 -4.60 3.12 3.94
N PHE A 167 -5.70 2.44 3.62
CA PHE A 167 -6.89 2.44 4.44
C PHE A 167 -6.75 1.55 5.66
N ASP A 168 -6.19 0.34 5.49
CA ASP A 168 -5.86 -0.52 6.63
C ASP A 168 -4.85 0.17 7.54
N LEU A 169 -3.80 0.80 6.98
CA LEU A 169 -2.87 1.63 7.76
C LEU A 169 -3.60 2.69 8.59
N ARG A 170 -4.47 3.50 7.96
CA ARG A 170 -5.29 4.51 8.66
C ARG A 170 -6.11 3.90 9.80
N LYS A 171 -6.74 2.74 9.57
CA LYS A 171 -7.57 2.07 10.59
C LYS A 171 -6.76 1.49 11.75
N ARG A 172 -5.59 0.94 11.46
CA ARG A 172 -4.77 0.19 12.42
C ARG A 172 -3.87 1.08 13.26
N LEU A 173 -3.45 2.24 12.72
CA LEU A 173 -2.51 3.15 13.37
C LEU A 173 -2.81 3.42 14.87
N PRO A 174 -4.06 3.68 15.33
CA PRO A 174 -4.27 3.99 16.74
C PRO A 174 -3.94 2.82 17.67
N ALA A 175 -4.42 1.61 17.35
CA ALA A 175 -4.14 0.42 18.14
C ALA A 175 -2.64 0.06 18.10
N VAL A 176 -2.03 0.19 16.92
CA VAL A 176 -0.61 -0.13 16.71
C VAL A 176 0.29 0.84 17.47
N VAL A 177 0.04 2.15 17.39
CA VAL A 177 0.83 3.16 18.11
C VAL A 177 0.62 3.07 19.61
N SER A 178 -0.59 2.74 20.08
CA SER A 178 -0.83 2.45 21.51
C SER A 178 0.04 1.28 22.00
N LYS A 179 0.02 0.15 21.27
CA LYS A 179 0.84 -1.02 21.61
C LYS A 179 2.34 -0.69 21.59
N LEU A 180 2.79 0.10 20.61
CA LEU A 180 4.16 0.55 20.50
C LEU A 180 4.58 1.41 21.70
N ASP A 181 3.79 2.43 22.04
CA ASP A 181 4.07 3.34 23.15
C ASP A 181 4.17 2.60 24.48
N LYS A 182 3.23 1.68 24.74
CA LYS A 182 3.25 0.81 25.92
C LYS A 182 4.49 -0.08 25.98
N ALA A 183 4.91 -0.64 24.84
CA ALA A 183 6.11 -1.46 24.76
C ALA A 183 7.38 -0.63 25.00
N ILE A 184 7.47 0.57 24.43
CA ILE A 184 8.59 1.49 24.64
C ILE A 184 8.69 1.90 26.12
N ASN A 185 7.58 2.29 26.73
CA ASN A 185 7.55 2.71 28.13
C ASN A 185 7.90 1.57 29.10
N ARG A 186 7.54 0.33 28.75
CA ARG A 186 7.83 -0.88 29.55
C ARG A 186 9.29 -1.33 29.43
N ASN A 187 9.79 -1.40 28.20
CA ASN A 187 11.07 -2.04 27.92
C ASN A 187 12.25 -1.04 27.97
N GLY A 188 11.99 0.22 27.61
CA GLY A 188 13.01 1.23 27.37
C GLY A 188 13.99 0.81 26.27
N GLY A 189 15.21 1.35 26.32
CA GLY A 189 16.26 1.01 25.34
C GLY A 189 15.90 1.43 23.91
N VAL A 190 16.47 0.74 22.92
CA VAL A 190 16.21 1.03 21.51
C VAL A 190 15.02 0.20 21.01
N THR A 191 14.13 0.81 20.25
CA THR A 191 13.00 0.13 19.60
C THR A 191 13.21 0.03 18.09
N TYR A 192 13.06 -1.17 17.56
CA TYR A 192 13.19 -1.50 16.15
C TYR A 192 11.82 -1.71 15.52
N ILE A 193 11.32 -0.72 14.78
CA ILE A 193 10.06 -0.82 14.06
C ILE A 193 10.33 -1.29 12.64
N HIS A 194 9.68 -2.38 12.23
CA HIS A 194 9.84 -2.89 10.88
C HIS A 194 8.56 -3.39 10.22
N CYS A 195 8.58 -3.38 8.89
CA CYS A 195 7.65 -4.09 8.05
C CYS A 195 8.47 -5.00 7.12
N THR A 196 8.05 -5.21 5.87
CA THR A 196 8.87 -5.95 4.89
C THR A 196 10.12 -5.17 4.49
N ALA A 197 9.94 -3.98 3.89
CA ALA A 197 11.04 -3.17 3.36
C ALA A 197 11.47 -2.01 4.27
N GLY A 198 10.68 -1.66 5.28
CA GLY A 198 10.89 -0.46 6.08
C GLY A 198 10.64 0.85 5.30
N ILE A 199 9.78 0.82 4.29
CA ILE A 199 9.56 1.95 3.36
C ILE A 199 8.16 2.58 3.51
N GLY A 200 7.12 1.78 3.78
CA GLY A 200 5.73 2.27 3.93
C GLY A 200 5.23 2.21 5.36
N ARG A 201 4.80 1.01 5.81
CA ARG A 201 4.14 0.79 7.11
C ARG A 201 5.00 1.21 8.32
N ALA A 202 6.24 0.71 8.40
CA ALA A 202 7.14 1.02 9.52
C ALA A 202 7.46 2.53 9.67
N PRO A 203 7.88 3.25 8.61
CA PRO A 203 8.09 4.68 8.72
C PRO A 203 6.80 5.45 9.03
N ALA A 204 5.63 4.99 8.55
CA ALA A 204 4.36 5.62 8.91
C ALA A 204 4.01 5.45 10.42
N VAL A 205 4.23 4.25 10.99
CA VAL A 205 4.03 4.01 12.42
C VAL A 205 5.01 4.80 13.27
N ALA A 206 6.30 4.83 12.90
CA ALA A 206 7.31 5.64 13.58
C ALA A 206 6.95 7.14 13.55
N LEU A 207 6.53 7.63 12.38
CA LEU A 207 6.14 9.02 12.21
C LEU A 207 4.88 9.38 13.02
N ALA A 208 3.88 8.49 13.06
CA ALA A 208 2.70 8.68 13.90
C ALA A 208 3.03 8.68 15.40
N TYR A 209 3.95 7.81 15.84
CA TYR A 209 4.45 7.81 17.22
C TYR A 209 5.16 9.13 17.57
N MET A 210 6.08 9.60 16.71
CA MET A 210 6.75 10.88 16.90
C MET A 210 5.74 12.03 16.98
N PHE A 211 4.74 12.03 16.09
CA PHE A 211 3.74 13.08 15.99
C PHE A 211 2.75 13.07 17.15
N TRP A 212 2.28 11.92 17.61
CA TRP A 212 1.23 11.82 18.65
C TRP A 212 1.81 11.78 20.06
N VAL A 213 2.91 11.04 20.25
CA VAL A 213 3.48 10.74 21.56
C VAL A 213 4.65 11.67 21.88
N GLN A 214 5.63 11.81 20.98
CA GLN A 214 6.89 12.54 21.26
C GLN A 214 6.84 14.05 20.98
N ASP A 215 5.65 14.64 20.92
CA ASP A 215 5.45 16.10 20.83
C ASP A 215 5.97 16.80 19.55
N TYR A 216 6.39 16.07 18.51
CA TYR A 216 6.79 16.67 17.23
C TYR A 216 5.60 17.31 16.49
N ARG A 217 5.88 18.27 15.60
CA ARG A 217 4.99 18.55 14.45
C ARG A 217 5.18 17.49 13.38
N LEU A 218 4.12 17.22 12.60
CA LEU A 218 4.17 16.16 11.59
C LEU A 218 5.24 16.43 10.52
N GLY A 219 5.36 17.65 10.02
CA GLY A 219 6.37 18.03 9.03
C GLY A 219 7.79 17.94 9.55
N GLU A 220 8.04 18.33 10.81
CA GLU A 220 9.35 18.23 11.46
C GLU A 220 9.78 16.76 11.62
N ALA A 221 8.89 15.91 12.12
CA ALA A 221 9.15 14.49 12.26
C ALA A 221 9.36 13.82 10.89
N HIS A 222 8.59 14.21 9.88
CA HIS A 222 8.72 13.71 8.51
C HIS A 222 10.08 14.09 7.89
N GLN A 223 10.51 15.34 8.05
CA GLN A 223 11.82 15.80 7.59
C GLN A 223 12.97 15.05 8.30
N LEU A 224 12.86 14.85 9.61
CA LEU A 224 13.86 14.08 10.37
C LEU A 224 13.94 12.64 9.85
N LEU A 225 12.79 11.96 9.69
CA LEU A 225 12.71 10.60 9.16
C LEU A 225 13.36 10.50 7.77
N LEU A 226 12.97 11.37 6.82
CA LEU A 226 13.53 11.37 5.46
C LEU A 226 15.01 11.75 5.41
N SER A 227 15.52 12.53 6.38
CA SER A 227 16.96 12.82 6.49
C SER A 227 17.80 11.60 6.88
N LYS A 228 17.18 10.55 7.43
CA LYS A 228 17.84 9.33 7.91
C LYS A 228 17.56 8.12 7.05
N ARG A 229 16.38 8.04 6.45
CA ARG A 229 15.94 6.89 5.65
C ARG A 229 15.10 7.34 4.47
N SER A 230 15.52 6.96 3.26
CA SER A 230 14.69 7.11 2.07
C SER A 230 13.49 6.18 2.16
N CYS A 231 12.29 6.75 2.29
CA CYS A 231 11.04 6.02 2.47
C CYS A 231 9.86 6.87 1.99
N SER A 232 8.66 6.30 2.02
CA SER A 232 7.41 6.99 1.64
C SER A 232 6.34 6.69 2.71
N PRO A 233 6.42 7.34 3.88
CA PRO A 233 5.40 7.21 4.92
C PRO A 233 4.11 7.85 4.41
N ASN A 234 3.02 7.09 4.35
CA ASN A 234 1.74 7.59 3.88
C ASN A 234 1.18 8.68 4.82
N LEU A 235 1.49 9.95 4.54
CA LEU A 235 1.12 11.08 5.38
C LEU A 235 -0.39 11.24 5.48
N ASP A 236 -1.12 10.99 4.39
CA ASP A 236 -2.56 11.14 4.35
C ASP A 236 -3.26 10.15 5.28
N ALA A 237 -2.74 8.93 5.43
CA ALA A 237 -3.22 7.98 6.42
C ALA A 237 -3.03 8.52 7.86
N ILE A 238 -1.86 9.08 8.18
CA ILE A 238 -1.57 9.65 9.51
C ILE A 238 -2.48 10.85 9.79
N LYS A 239 -2.60 11.78 8.84
CA LYS A 239 -3.44 12.97 8.92
C LYS A 239 -4.92 12.60 9.09
N SER A 240 -5.41 11.68 8.26
CA SER A 240 -6.79 11.20 8.31
C SER A 240 -7.09 10.48 9.61
N THR A 241 -6.17 9.66 10.12
CA THR A 241 -6.33 8.98 11.42
C THR A 241 -6.38 9.98 12.57
N THR A 242 -5.51 11.00 12.54
CA THR A 242 -5.50 12.07 13.55
C THR A 242 -6.84 12.80 13.57
N ALA A 243 -7.37 13.10 12.39
CA ALA A 243 -8.70 13.68 12.23
C ALA A 243 -9.81 12.75 12.73
N ASP A 244 -9.74 11.44 12.44
CA ASP A 244 -10.70 10.44 12.91
C ASP A 244 -10.78 10.38 14.44
N ILE A 245 -9.63 10.42 15.11
CA ILE A 245 -9.57 10.43 16.59
C ILE A 245 -10.27 11.67 17.16
N LEU A 246 -10.04 12.84 16.55
CA LEU A 246 -10.49 14.12 17.10
C LEU A 246 -11.93 14.50 16.70
N THR A 247 -12.43 13.97 15.60
CA THR A 247 -13.75 14.34 15.03
C THR A 247 -14.74 13.18 14.95
N GLY A 248 -14.27 11.94 15.16
CA GLY A 248 -15.03 10.72 14.94
C GLY A 248 -15.01 10.28 13.46
N LEU A 249 -15.62 9.11 13.24
CA LEU A 249 -15.76 8.49 11.92
C LEU A 249 -17.19 8.68 11.40
N ARG A 250 -17.36 9.57 10.41
CA ARG A 250 -18.61 9.70 9.65
C ARG A 250 -18.42 9.08 8.29
N LYS A 251 -19.34 8.21 7.88
CA LYS A 251 -19.32 7.57 6.57
C LYS A 251 -20.37 8.15 5.65
N LYS A 252 -20.07 8.15 4.35
CA LYS A 252 -21.01 8.48 3.29
C LYS A 252 -21.01 7.39 2.23
N LEU A 253 -22.16 7.20 1.61
CA LEU A 253 -22.31 6.30 0.48
C LEU A 253 -21.68 6.93 -0.76
N VAL A 254 -20.64 6.31 -1.26
CA VAL A 254 -20.01 6.60 -2.55
C VAL A 254 -20.51 5.59 -3.57
N THR A 255 -20.84 6.08 -4.77
CA THR A 255 -21.20 5.23 -5.91
C THR A 255 -20.16 5.45 -6.99
N LEU A 256 -19.50 4.37 -7.41
CA LEU A 256 -18.57 4.34 -8.55
C LEU A 256 -19.28 3.66 -9.71
N THR A 257 -19.06 4.17 -10.92
CA THR A 257 -19.77 3.68 -12.10
C THR A 257 -18.85 3.51 -13.30
N TRP A 258 -19.11 2.47 -14.08
CA TRP A 258 -18.47 2.25 -15.37
C TRP A 258 -19.52 2.00 -16.45
N GLU A 259 -19.44 2.78 -17.54
CA GLU A 259 -20.34 2.66 -18.68
C GLU A 259 -19.79 1.60 -19.66
N ASP A 260 -20.70 0.85 -20.31
CA ASP A 260 -20.50 -0.10 -21.44
C ASP A 260 -20.94 -1.54 -21.11
N LEU A 261 -21.82 -2.05 -21.99
CA LEU A 261 -22.46 -3.37 -21.92
C LEU A 261 -21.55 -4.49 -22.47
N ASN A 262 -20.46 -4.13 -23.17
CA ASN A 262 -19.65 -5.09 -23.91
C ASN A 262 -18.54 -5.76 -23.08
N TYR A 263 -18.35 -5.33 -21.83
CA TYR A 263 -17.36 -5.91 -20.94
C TYR A 263 -17.92 -7.09 -20.16
N SER A 264 -17.08 -8.08 -19.86
CA SER A 264 -17.49 -9.27 -19.10
C SER A 264 -17.33 -9.07 -17.61
N THR A 265 -16.34 -8.27 -17.22
CA THR A 265 -15.97 -8.01 -15.82
C THR A 265 -15.49 -6.58 -15.66
N VAL A 266 -15.94 -5.94 -14.58
CA VAL A 266 -15.40 -4.66 -14.13
C VAL A 266 -15.13 -4.79 -12.63
N GLU A 267 -13.89 -4.52 -12.24
CA GLU A 267 -13.45 -4.55 -10.84
C GLU A 267 -12.76 -3.23 -10.48
N VAL A 268 -12.61 -2.98 -9.18
CA VAL A 268 -11.83 -1.87 -8.64
C VAL A 268 -10.76 -2.39 -7.67
N SER A 269 -9.59 -1.76 -7.67
CA SER A 269 -8.53 -1.94 -6.67
C SER A 269 -8.10 -0.59 -6.08
N GLY A 270 -7.45 -0.60 -4.92
CA GLY A 270 -7.18 0.58 -4.11
C GLY A 270 -8.35 0.87 -3.16
N LEU A 271 -8.89 2.08 -3.21
CA LEU A 271 -10.05 2.53 -2.43
C LEU A 271 -9.88 2.22 -0.92
N ASP A 272 -10.85 1.55 -0.30
CA ASP A 272 -10.84 1.11 1.08
C ASP A 272 -10.48 -0.37 1.25
N ILE A 273 -9.91 -0.97 0.20
CA ILE A 273 -9.50 -2.38 0.19
C ILE A 273 -8.01 -2.58 -0.09
N GLY A 274 -7.26 -1.54 -0.47
CA GLY A 274 -5.83 -1.65 -0.80
C GLY A 274 -5.57 -2.12 -2.24
N TRP A 275 -4.33 -1.93 -2.70
CA TRP A 275 -3.91 -2.21 -4.08
C TRP A 275 -3.70 -3.70 -4.38
N GLY A 276 -3.54 -4.53 -3.35
CA GLY A 276 -3.41 -5.98 -3.50
C GLY A 276 -4.74 -6.73 -3.61
N GLN A 277 -5.87 -6.01 -3.52
CA GLN A 277 -7.22 -6.60 -3.49
C GLN A 277 -8.07 -6.05 -4.63
N ARG A 278 -9.11 -6.79 -5.02
CA ARG A 278 -10.07 -6.40 -6.06
C ARG A 278 -11.49 -6.60 -5.59
N ILE A 279 -12.38 -5.70 -5.98
CA ILE A 279 -13.81 -5.81 -5.74
C ILE A 279 -14.58 -5.70 -7.07
N PRO A 280 -15.42 -6.69 -7.42
CA PRO A 280 -16.22 -6.61 -8.63
C PRO A 280 -17.34 -5.59 -8.49
N LEU A 281 -17.60 -4.85 -9.58
CA LEU A 281 -18.81 -4.07 -9.77
C LEU A 281 -19.97 -5.00 -10.13
N LYS A 282 -21.19 -4.57 -9.81
CA LYS A 282 -22.41 -5.27 -10.23
C LYS A 282 -22.99 -4.59 -11.46
N PHE A 283 -23.27 -5.36 -12.49
CA PHE A 283 -23.95 -4.85 -13.68
C PHE A 283 -25.44 -4.64 -13.39
N ASP A 284 -25.94 -3.47 -13.75
CA ASP A 284 -27.34 -3.06 -13.68
C ASP A 284 -27.89 -3.00 -15.11
N GLU A 285 -28.71 -3.98 -15.48
CA GLU A 285 -29.26 -4.12 -16.84
C GLU A 285 -30.23 -2.99 -17.22
N GLU A 286 -30.94 -2.40 -16.25
CA GLU A 286 -31.90 -1.33 -16.49
C GLU A 286 -31.19 -0.03 -16.86
N GLN A 287 -30.08 0.25 -16.19
CA GLN A 287 -29.27 1.45 -16.41
C GLN A 287 -28.18 1.25 -17.47
N GLY A 288 -27.82 0.00 -17.76
CA GLY A 288 -26.70 -0.33 -18.65
C GLY A 288 -25.34 0.03 -18.07
N LEU A 289 -25.20 -0.03 -16.74
CA LEU A 289 -24.04 0.43 -15.99
C LEU A 289 -23.49 -0.63 -15.06
N TRP A 290 -22.18 -0.67 -14.91
CA TRP A 290 -21.53 -1.33 -13.79
C TRP A 290 -21.51 -0.39 -12.60
N ILE A 291 -21.92 -0.88 -11.42
CA ILE A 291 -22.11 -0.06 -10.23
C ILE A 291 -21.43 -0.72 -9.02
N LEU A 292 -20.65 0.07 -8.28
CA LEU A 292 -20.16 -0.26 -6.95
C LEU A 292 -20.60 0.80 -5.95
N ARG A 293 -21.22 0.38 -4.84
CA ARG A 293 -21.62 1.24 -3.74
C ARG A 293 -20.80 0.92 -2.49
N ARG A 294 -20.17 1.92 -1.87
CA ARG A 294 -19.30 1.77 -0.70
C ARG A 294 -19.59 2.85 0.34
N GLU A 295 -19.66 2.47 1.61
CA GLU A 295 -19.69 3.44 2.71
C GLU A 295 -18.27 3.79 3.15
N LEU A 296 -17.82 4.99 2.78
CA LEU A 296 -16.45 5.44 3.04
C LEU A 296 -16.44 6.55 4.09
N PRO A 297 -15.50 6.53 5.04
CA PRO A 297 -15.33 7.66 5.95
C PRO A 297 -14.82 8.90 5.19
N GLU A 298 -14.92 10.07 5.81
CA GLU A 298 -14.34 11.29 5.24
C GLU A 298 -12.84 11.12 4.91
N GLY A 299 -12.40 11.66 3.78
CA GLY A 299 -11.03 11.55 3.28
C GLY A 299 -10.97 11.34 1.78
N ARG A 300 -9.74 11.22 1.27
CA ARG A 300 -9.45 10.97 -0.13
C ARG A 300 -9.03 9.52 -0.33
N TYR A 301 -9.58 8.87 -1.36
CA TYR A 301 -9.33 7.47 -1.68
C TYR A 301 -8.99 7.34 -3.15
N GLU A 302 -7.76 6.95 -3.45
CA GLU A 302 -7.35 6.62 -4.81
C GLU A 302 -7.73 5.19 -5.15
N TYR A 303 -8.12 4.96 -6.40
CA TYR A 303 -8.52 3.65 -6.89
C TYR A 303 -8.31 3.56 -8.40
N LYS A 304 -8.38 2.35 -8.94
CA LYS A 304 -8.26 2.10 -10.37
C LYS A 304 -9.13 0.94 -10.80
N TYR A 305 -9.65 0.99 -12.02
CA TYR A 305 -10.48 -0.07 -12.57
C TYR A 305 -9.63 -1.17 -13.18
N ILE A 306 -10.15 -2.40 -13.13
CA ILE A 306 -9.70 -3.52 -13.92
C ILE A 306 -10.89 -3.97 -14.77
N VAL A 307 -10.82 -3.76 -16.08
CA VAL A 307 -11.90 -4.08 -17.03
C VAL A 307 -11.41 -5.21 -17.93
N ASP A 308 -12.07 -6.37 -17.85
CA ASP A 308 -11.65 -7.60 -18.55
C ASP A 308 -10.16 -7.94 -18.36
N GLY A 309 -9.66 -7.71 -17.14
CA GLY A 309 -8.28 -7.98 -16.74
C GLY A 309 -7.29 -6.84 -17.02
N GLU A 310 -7.69 -5.79 -17.72
CA GLU A 310 -6.83 -4.67 -18.07
C GLU A 310 -7.01 -3.49 -17.09
N TRP A 311 -5.90 -3.02 -16.52
CA TRP A 311 -5.90 -1.85 -15.63
C TRP A 311 -6.17 -0.57 -16.41
N THR A 312 -7.18 0.17 -16.00
CA THR A 312 -7.60 1.41 -16.66
C THR A 312 -8.21 2.40 -15.65
N PHE A 313 -8.42 3.63 -16.07
CA PHE A 313 -9.10 4.65 -15.27
C PHE A 313 -10.31 5.19 -16.04
N ASN A 314 -11.32 5.61 -15.30
CA ASN A 314 -12.48 6.26 -15.88
C ASN A 314 -12.17 7.75 -16.09
N LYS A 315 -12.08 8.18 -17.35
CA LYS A 315 -11.81 9.59 -17.71
C LYS A 315 -12.94 10.57 -17.35
N HIS A 316 -14.12 10.05 -16.99
CA HIS A 316 -15.28 10.84 -16.59
C HIS A 316 -15.40 11.01 -15.08
N GLU A 317 -14.61 10.28 -14.31
CA GLU A 317 -14.50 10.43 -12.86
C GLU A 317 -13.27 11.27 -12.50
N LEU A 318 -13.14 11.68 -11.24
CA LEU A 318 -11.98 12.44 -10.79
C LEU A 318 -10.70 11.60 -10.92
N VAL A 319 -9.63 12.23 -11.41
CA VAL A 319 -8.33 11.58 -11.66
C VAL A 319 -7.19 12.36 -11.04
N THR A 320 -6.19 11.65 -10.53
CA THR A 320 -4.96 12.24 -10.01
C THR A 320 -4.19 12.98 -11.12
N SER A 321 -3.30 13.88 -10.71
CA SER A 321 -2.24 14.33 -11.62
C SER A 321 -1.38 13.12 -12.01
N VAL A 322 -0.83 13.16 -13.21
CA VAL A 322 0.16 12.19 -13.69
C VAL A 322 1.34 12.17 -12.71
N ASP A 323 1.68 11.01 -12.18
CA ASP A 323 2.87 10.86 -11.34
C ASP A 323 4.16 10.75 -12.18
N LYS A 324 5.30 10.47 -11.53
CA LYS A 324 6.61 10.43 -12.21
C LYS A 324 6.75 9.27 -13.20
N ASP A 325 5.86 8.29 -13.15
CA ASP A 325 5.89 7.04 -13.91
C ASP A 325 4.70 6.94 -14.88
N ASP A 326 4.10 8.10 -15.21
CA ASP A 326 2.90 8.24 -16.04
C ASP A 326 1.67 7.48 -15.50
N HIS A 327 1.63 7.16 -14.21
CA HIS A 327 0.47 6.54 -13.60
C HIS A 327 -0.60 7.59 -13.26
N ILE A 328 -1.83 7.23 -13.63
CA ILE A 328 -3.05 7.97 -13.31
C ILE A 328 -3.97 7.02 -12.57
N ASN A 329 -4.48 7.48 -11.42
CA ASN A 329 -5.52 6.81 -10.64
C ASN A 329 -6.78 7.64 -10.70
N ASN A 330 -7.93 6.99 -10.59
CA ASN A 330 -9.13 7.69 -10.16
C ASN A 330 -9.03 8.00 -8.67
N TYR A 331 -9.80 8.97 -8.19
CA TYR A 331 -9.99 9.14 -6.76
C TYR A 331 -11.40 9.60 -6.42
N VAL A 332 -11.80 9.38 -5.17
CA VAL A 332 -13.00 9.99 -4.59
C VAL A 332 -12.62 10.78 -3.36
N GLU A 333 -13.24 11.94 -3.20
CA GLU A 333 -13.11 12.77 -2.02
C GLU A 333 -14.43 12.78 -1.25
N VAL A 334 -14.39 12.31 -0.01
CA VAL A 334 -15.55 12.25 0.89
C VAL A 334 -15.40 13.37 1.91
N LEU A 335 -16.28 14.36 1.84
CA LEU A 335 -16.28 15.56 2.70
C LEU A 335 -17.54 15.60 3.55
N ASP A 336 -17.55 16.36 4.65
CA ASP A 336 -18.76 16.70 5.41
C ASP A 336 -19.79 17.45 4.53
N ASP A 337 -21.09 17.33 4.83
CA ASP A 337 -22.14 18.06 4.07
C ASP A 337 -22.11 19.55 4.38
N ASN A 338 -21.65 19.93 5.58
CA ASN A 338 -21.48 21.30 6.00
C ASN A 338 -19.98 21.63 6.16
N PRO A 339 -19.36 22.31 5.19
CA PRO A 339 -17.94 22.66 5.24
C PRO A 339 -17.59 23.64 6.37
N ASP A 340 -18.59 24.34 6.91
CA ASP A 340 -18.43 25.30 8.02
C ASP A 340 -18.66 24.64 9.39
N SER A 341 -18.96 23.34 9.44
CA SER A 341 -19.06 22.62 10.71
C SER A 341 -17.70 22.59 11.43
N LEU A 342 -17.72 22.59 12.76
CA LEU A 342 -16.49 22.52 13.57
C LEU A 342 -15.62 21.31 13.20
N SER A 343 -16.26 20.17 12.91
CA SER A 343 -15.58 18.95 12.45
C SER A 343 -14.92 19.15 11.10
N ALA A 344 -15.61 19.74 10.11
CA ALA A 344 -15.06 19.97 8.77
C ALA A 344 -13.88 20.96 8.80
N VAL A 345 -14.00 22.05 9.56
CA VAL A 345 -12.92 23.04 9.73
C VAL A 345 -11.70 22.39 10.39
N LEU A 346 -11.91 21.57 11.43
CA LEU A 346 -10.83 20.85 12.11
C LEU A 346 -10.17 19.83 11.18
N ARG A 347 -10.96 19.04 10.43
CA ARG A 347 -10.45 18.09 9.43
C ARG A 347 -9.58 18.79 8.40
N LYS A 348 -10.07 19.87 7.79
CA LYS A 348 -9.34 20.67 6.79
C LYS A 348 -7.99 21.14 7.32
N ARG A 349 -7.92 21.56 8.58
CA ARG A 349 -6.66 21.97 9.24
C ARG A 349 -5.71 20.79 9.45
N LEU A 350 -6.23 19.64 9.88
CA LEU A 350 -5.45 18.44 10.17
C LEU A 350 -4.99 17.70 8.91
N THR A 351 -5.69 17.86 7.79
CA THR A 351 -5.32 17.26 6.49
C THR A 351 -4.57 18.23 5.58
N GLY A 352 -4.26 19.45 6.05
CA GLY A 352 -3.40 20.40 5.33
C GLY A 352 -1.93 19.98 5.29
N ASP A 353 -1.05 20.84 4.78
CA ASP A 353 0.34 20.49 4.46
C ASP A 353 1.17 20.05 5.69
N ASP A 354 1.22 20.88 6.74
CA ASP A 354 1.94 20.62 7.99
C ASP A 354 1.03 20.82 9.23
N PRO A 355 0.22 19.81 9.59
CA PRO A 355 -0.69 19.91 10.71
C PRO A 355 0.07 19.83 12.05
N GLY A 356 -0.21 20.81 12.92
CA GLY A 356 0.15 20.75 14.34
C GLY A 356 -1.06 20.38 15.21
N LEU A 357 -0.79 19.74 16.33
CA LEU A 357 -1.78 19.54 17.39
C LEU A 357 -1.67 20.65 18.44
N THR A 358 -2.82 21.19 18.84
CA THR A 358 -2.88 21.99 20.07
C THR A 358 -2.64 21.10 21.30
N LYS A 359 -2.37 21.70 22.46
CA LYS A 359 -2.18 20.94 23.72
C LYS A 359 -3.39 20.06 24.05
N ASP A 360 -4.60 20.60 23.88
CA ASP A 360 -5.84 19.88 24.19
C ASP A 360 -6.11 18.75 23.19
N GLU A 361 -5.84 18.96 21.90
CA GLU A 361 -5.97 17.92 20.88
C GLU A 361 -4.97 16.79 21.11
N ARG A 362 -3.73 17.13 21.45
CA ARG A 362 -2.72 16.14 21.80
C ARG A 362 -3.12 15.33 23.02
N LEU A 363 -3.66 15.98 24.06
CA LEU A 363 -4.18 15.28 25.23
C LEU A 363 -5.29 14.29 24.85
N LYS A 364 -6.24 14.69 24.00
CA LYS A 364 -7.30 13.80 23.49
C LYS A 364 -6.73 12.62 22.71
N VAL A 365 -5.73 12.85 21.87
CA VAL A 365 -5.06 11.77 21.12
C VAL A 365 -4.39 10.79 22.10
N ARG A 366 -3.63 11.28 23.09
CA ARG A 366 -3.00 10.41 24.09
C ARG A 366 -4.01 9.59 24.88
N GLN A 367 -5.08 10.22 25.37
CA GLN A 367 -6.18 9.53 26.07
C GLN A 367 -6.85 8.46 25.18
N PHE A 368 -7.01 8.74 23.89
CA PHE A 368 -7.53 7.76 22.94
C PHE A 368 -6.61 6.55 22.79
N LEU A 369 -5.28 6.77 22.72
CA LEU A 369 -4.30 5.69 22.65
C LEU A 369 -4.24 4.88 23.95
N GLU A 370 -4.28 5.52 25.11
CA GLU A 370 -4.28 4.87 26.43
C GLU A 370 -5.49 3.95 26.64
N ALA A 371 -6.62 4.24 26.00
CA ALA A 371 -7.85 3.46 26.13
C ALA A 371 -7.83 2.09 25.44
N PHE A 372 -6.85 1.81 24.56
CA PHE A 372 -6.69 0.48 23.99
C PHE A 372 -6.22 -0.51 25.08
N PRO A 373 -6.60 -1.79 25.01
CA PRO A 373 -6.13 -2.80 25.96
C PRO A 373 -4.63 -3.08 25.83
N ASP A 374 -4.04 -3.67 26.87
CA ASP A 374 -2.71 -4.29 26.80
C ASP A 374 -2.89 -5.72 26.28
N ASP A 375 -2.68 -5.95 24.98
CA ASP A 375 -2.75 -7.28 24.37
C ASP A 375 -1.46 -8.10 24.66
N GLU A 376 -1.07 -8.20 25.93
CA GLU A 376 -0.04 -9.13 26.41
C GLU A 376 -0.65 -10.20 27.34
N GLN A 377 -1.60 -10.97 26.79
CA GLN A 377 -1.87 -12.34 27.24
C GLN A 377 -1.66 -13.32 26.09
#